data_AF-A0A9D4HB60-F1
#
_entry.id   AF-A0A9D4HB60-F1
#
_cell.length_a   1.000
_cell.length_b   1.000
_cell.length_c   1.000
_cell.angle_alpha   90.00
_cell.angle_beta   90.00
_cell.angle_gamma   90.00
#
_symmetry.space_group_name_H-M   'P 1'
#
loop_
_entity.id
_entity.type
_entity.pdbx_description
1 polymer ?
#
loop_
_entity_poly.entity_id
_entity_poly.type
_entity_poly.pdbx_seq_one_letter_code
_entity_poly.pdbx_strand_id
1 'polypeptide(L)'
;MVDAVQAEHTGISVVADDTDVLVLLIHYYVVLKLTLLVIMEQPVRERGIIDIRKNASNQRNIATDLLSSAVISGCDTVAGYSGICKSTVNKKLKACNSIRL
;
A
#
# COMPACT_ATOMS: atom_id res chain seq x y z
N MET A 1 -7.56 -6.88 -27.24
CA MET A 1 -8.80 -7.66 -27.08
C MET A 1 -8.99 -7.90 -25.60
N VAL A 2 -9.79 -7.03 -25.00
CA VAL A 2 -10.54 -7.32 -23.79
C VAL A 2 -11.64 -8.27 -24.25
N ASP A 3 -11.60 -9.55 -23.86
CA ASP A 3 -12.77 -10.40 -24.01
C ASP A 3 -12.74 -11.56 -23.03
N ALA A 4 -13.93 -11.79 -22.47
CA ALA A 4 -14.36 -12.91 -21.66
C ALA A 4 -13.74 -13.03 -20.25
N VAL A 5 -14.38 -12.41 -19.25
CA VAL A 5 -15.38 -13.11 -18.42
C VAL A 5 -16.17 -12.06 -17.64
N GLN A 6 -17.34 -11.74 -18.17
CA GLN A 6 -18.42 -11.08 -17.46
C GLN A 6 -19.08 -12.12 -16.54
N ALA A 7 -18.40 -12.45 -15.45
CA ALA A 7 -18.96 -13.20 -14.33
C ALA A 7 -18.80 -12.31 -13.09
N GLU A 8 -19.93 -11.85 -12.53
CA GLU A 8 -20.13 -11.27 -11.20
C GLU A 8 -18.85 -10.85 -10.41
N HIS A 9 -18.07 -9.90 -10.94
CA HIS A 9 -16.86 -9.43 -10.27
C HIS A 9 -17.26 -8.57 -9.07
N THR A 10 -17.27 -9.17 -7.88
CA THR A 10 -17.46 -8.47 -6.59
C THR A 10 -16.15 -7.85 -6.08
N GLY A 11 -15.22 -7.48 -6.98
CA GLY A 11 -13.89 -6.96 -6.62
C GLY A 11 -13.31 -5.97 -7.63
N ILE A 12 -12.37 -5.15 -7.16
CA ILE A 12 -11.67 -4.11 -7.95
C ILE A 12 -10.25 -4.59 -8.23
N SER A 13 -9.83 -4.49 -9.50
CA SER A 13 -8.43 -4.60 -9.89
C SER A 13 -7.84 -3.21 -10.13
N VAL A 14 -6.72 -2.92 -9.46
CA VAL A 14 -5.97 -1.67 -9.59
C VAL A 14 -4.66 -1.97 -10.32
N VAL A 15 -4.48 -1.41 -11.52
CA VAL A 15 -3.22 -1.58 -12.27
C VAL A 15 -2.21 -0.53 -11.81
N ALA A 16 -1.18 -0.93 -11.07
CA ALA A 16 -0.12 -0.06 -10.56
C ALA A 16 1.14 -0.85 -10.16
N ASP A 17 2.32 -0.25 -10.34
CA ASP A 17 3.60 -0.68 -9.74
C ASP A 17 4.11 0.27 -8.64
N ASP A 18 3.35 1.32 -8.36
CA ASP A 18 3.71 2.35 -7.38
C ASP A 18 3.49 1.87 -5.94
N THR A 19 4.48 2.10 -5.09
CA THR A 19 4.42 1.80 -3.66
C THR A 19 3.45 2.70 -2.92
N ASP A 20 3.29 3.95 -3.37
CA ASP A 20 2.39 4.92 -2.73
C ASP A 20 0.92 4.48 -2.92
N VAL A 21 0.58 3.91 -4.08
CA VAL A 21 -0.73 3.28 -4.34
C VAL A 21 -0.94 2.08 -3.41
N LEU A 22 0.06 1.21 -3.26
CA LEU A 22 -0.04 0.07 -2.34
C LEU A 22 -0.30 0.52 -0.89
N VAL A 23 0.41 1.54 -0.42
CA VAL A 23 0.23 2.13 0.91
C VAL A 23 -1.19 2.67 1.09
N LEU A 24 -1.72 3.36 0.07
CA LEU A 24 -3.08 3.89 0.06
C LEU A 24 -4.13 2.77 0.17
N LEU A 25 -3.96 1.69 -0.60
CA LEU A 25 -4.86 0.54 -0.59
C LEU A 25 -4.84 -0.19 0.77
N ILE A 26 -3.67 -0.34 1.39
CA ILE A 26 -3.54 -0.89 2.75
C ILE A 26 -4.25 0.01 3.77
N HIS A 27 -4.08 1.33 3.67
CA HIS A 27 -4.75 2.28 4.54
C HIS A 27 -6.28 2.16 4.46
N TYR A 28 -6.84 2.08 3.25
CA TYR A 28 -8.28 1.89 3.06
C TYR A 28 -8.79 0.59 3.68
N TYR A 29 -8.04 -0.51 3.55
CA TYR A 29 -8.42 -1.79 4.14
C TYR A 29 -8.38 -1.77 5.67
N VAL A 30 -7.27 -1.30 6.25
CA VAL A 30 -7.05 -1.42 7.71
C VAL A 30 -7.73 -0.29 8.48
N VAL A 31 -7.62 0.95 8.00
CA VAL A 31 -8.07 2.15 8.71
C VAL A 31 -9.51 2.47 8.34
N LEU A 32 -9.83 2.56 7.05
CA LEU A 32 -11.20 2.85 6.58
C LEU A 32 -12.13 1.63 6.50
N LYS A 33 -11.63 0.45 6.87
CA LYS A 33 -12.40 -0.81 6.97
C LYS A 33 -13.06 -1.23 5.65
N LEU A 34 -12.36 -1.04 4.53
CA LEU A 34 -12.83 -1.54 3.24
C LEU A 34 -13.05 -3.06 3.32
N THR A 35 -14.23 -3.52 2.89
CA THR A 35 -14.62 -4.94 2.90
C THR A 35 -14.59 -5.59 1.52
N LEU A 36 -14.49 -4.78 0.47
CA LEU A 36 -14.48 -5.22 -0.91
C LEU A 36 -13.17 -5.93 -1.26
N LEU A 37 -13.23 -6.95 -2.12
CA LEU A 37 -12.02 -7.57 -2.67
C LEU A 37 -11.28 -6.55 -3.54
N VAL A 38 -10.01 -6.29 -3.23
CA VAL A 38 -9.14 -5.45 -4.06
C VAL A 38 -7.84 -6.20 -4.34
N ILE A 39 -7.45 -6.23 -5.61
CA ILE A 39 -6.15 -6.73 -6.05
C ILE A 39 -5.40 -5.59 -6.74
N MET A 40 -4.06 -5.65 -6.68
CA MET A 40 -3.20 -4.74 -7.43
C MET A 40 -2.37 -5.53 -8.45
N GLU A 41 -2.58 -5.22 -9.71
CA GLU A 41 -1.89 -5.84 -10.85
C GLU A 41 -0.73 -4.96 -11.29
N GLN A 42 0.42 -5.57 -11.52
CA GLN A 42 1.55 -4.84 -12.08
C GLN A 42 1.28 -4.53 -13.58
N PRO A 43 1.64 -3.33 -14.08
CA PRO A 43 1.42 -2.94 -15.47
C PRO A 43 2.29 -3.74 -16.46
N VAL A 44 3.37 -4.35 -15.97
CA VAL A 44 4.23 -5.23 -16.76
C VAL A 44 3.68 -6.65 -16.70
N ARG A 45 3.45 -7.24 -17.88
CA ARG A 45 2.98 -8.63 -18.02
C ARG A 45 3.88 -9.58 -17.20
N GLU A 46 3.24 -10.55 -16.54
CA GLU A 46 3.88 -11.61 -15.74
C GLU A 46 4.56 -11.17 -14.42
N ARG A 47 4.52 -9.89 -14.03
CA ARG A 47 5.10 -9.42 -12.75
C ARG A 47 4.25 -9.70 -11.49
N GLY A 48 3.11 -10.36 -11.65
CA GLY A 48 2.30 -10.89 -10.56
C GLY A 48 1.18 -9.96 -10.07
N ILE A 49 0.34 -10.53 -9.21
CA ILE A 49 -0.84 -9.89 -8.62
C ILE A 49 -0.65 -9.81 -7.12
N ILE A 50 -0.92 -8.66 -6.54
CA ILE A 50 -0.87 -8.44 -5.09
C ILE A 50 -2.29 -8.47 -4.53
N ASP A 51 -2.56 -9.42 -3.64
CA ASP A 51 -3.77 -9.41 -2.80
C ASP A 51 -3.60 -8.34 -1.70
N ILE A 52 -4.43 -7.30 -1.77
CA ILE A 52 -4.39 -6.18 -0.83
C ILE A 52 -4.85 -6.60 0.55
N ARG A 53 -5.88 -7.43 0.67
CA ARG A 53 -6.40 -7.88 1.97
C ARG A 53 -5.35 -8.68 2.73
N LYS A 54 -4.65 -9.56 2.02
CA LYS A 54 -3.53 -10.35 2.58
C LYS A 54 -2.38 -9.43 3.01
N ASN A 55 -2.00 -8.46 2.17
CA ASN A 55 -0.94 -7.51 2.51
C ASN A 55 -1.32 -6.63 3.72
N ALA A 56 -2.53 -6.10 3.72
CA ALA A 56 -3.08 -5.29 4.80
C ALA A 56 -3.08 -6.04 6.14
N SER A 57 -3.39 -7.34 6.11
CA SER A 57 -3.35 -8.19 7.31
C SER A 57 -1.92 -8.31 7.88
N ASN A 58 -0.91 -8.43 7.02
CA ASN A 58 0.49 -8.49 7.43
C ASN A 58 1.01 -7.15 7.97
N GLN A 59 0.46 -6.04 7.49
CA GLN A 59 0.90 -4.68 7.87
C GLN A 59 -0.02 -3.99 8.87
N ARG A 60 -0.96 -4.72 9.47
CA ARG A 60 -2.03 -4.16 10.32
C ARG A 60 -1.51 -3.30 11.48
N ASN A 61 -0.36 -3.68 12.06
CA ASN A 61 0.22 -2.99 13.21
C ASN A 61 0.84 -1.64 12.86
N ILE A 62 1.21 -1.42 11.59
CA ILE A 62 1.87 -0.19 11.12
C ILE A 62 0.97 0.64 10.20
N ALA A 63 -0.20 0.13 9.82
CA ALA A 63 -1.05 0.72 8.79
C ALA A 63 -1.53 2.14 9.10
N THR A 64 -1.71 2.49 10.38
CA THR A 64 -2.05 3.86 10.80
C THR A 64 -0.94 4.85 10.53
N ASP A 65 0.31 4.36 10.54
CA ASP A 65 1.50 5.20 10.46
C ASP A 65 2.12 5.16 9.07
N LEU A 66 1.66 4.28 8.17
CA LEU A 66 2.17 4.16 6.79
C LEU A 66 2.04 5.46 5.98
N LEU A 67 0.92 6.17 6.08
CA LEU A 67 0.78 7.45 5.37
C LEU A 67 1.72 8.51 5.92
N SER A 68 1.81 8.63 7.25
CA SER A 68 2.77 9.51 7.92
C SER A 68 4.22 9.15 7.54
N SER A 69 4.50 7.86 7.36
CA SER A 69 5.79 7.33 6.92
C SER A 69 6.21 7.85 5.54
N ALA A 70 5.27 7.89 4.60
CA ALA A 70 5.48 8.40 3.25
C ALA A 70 5.75 9.92 3.27
N VAL A 71 5.01 10.67 4.09
CA VAL A 71 5.21 12.12 4.25
C VAL A 71 6.59 12.43 4.85
N ILE A 72 6.99 11.73 5.91
CA ILE A 72 8.24 12.04 6.63
C ILE A 72 9.47 11.64 5.82
N SER A 73 9.44 10.49 5.14
CA SER A 73 10.54 10.03 4.29
C SER A 73 10.56 10.68 2.90
N GLY A 74 9.50 11.40 2.55
CA GLY A 74 9.27 12.00 1.24
C GLY A 74 8.60 11.05 0.26
N CYS A 75 7.72 11.63 -0.55
CA CYS A 75 7.10 11.01 -1.72
C CYS A 75 7.22 11.97 -2.92
N ASP A 76 6.71 11.58 -4.08
CA ASP A 76 6.87 12.37 -5.32
C ASP A 76 6.38 13.82 -5.22
N THR A 77 5.45 14.10 -4.30
CA THR A 77 4.87 15.43 -4.09
C THR A 77 5.33 16.11 -2.81
N VAL A 78 6.06 15.43 -1.93
CA VAL A 78 6.46 15.94 -0.61
C VAL A 78 7.94 15.68 -0.37
N ALA A 79 8.70 16.74 -0.13
CA ALA A 79 10.10 16.63 0.27
C ALA A 79 10.21 15.93 1.64
N GLY A 80 11.13 14.96 1.75
CA GLY A 80 11.41 14.29 3.01
C GLY A 80 12.17 15.19 3.99
N TYR A 81 12.10 14.84 5.28
CA TYR A 81 12.89 15.51 6.30
C TYR A 81 14.39 15.22 6.13
N SER A 82 15.21 16.26 6.32
CA SER A 82 16.67 16.13 6.27
C SER A 82 17.16 15.03 7.23
N GLY A 83 17.93 14.08 6.71
CA GLY A 83 18.46 12.93 7.46
C GLY A 83 17.47 11.77 7.68
N ILE A 84 16.23 11.85 7.19
CA ILE A 84 15.24 10.77 7.31
C ILE A 84 14.91 10.19 5.93
N CYS A 85 15.42 8.99 5.67
CA CYS A 85 15.15 8.25 4.44
C CYS A 85 14.10 7.14 4.69
N LYS A 86 13.54 6.57 3.60
CA LYS A 86 12.61 5.43 3.65
C LYS A 86 13.14 4.25 4.49
N SER A 87 14.44 3.98 4.43
CA SER A 87 15.09 2.93 5.20
C SER A 87 15.09 3.20 6.72
N THR A 88 15.31 4.45 7.14
CA THR A 88 15.24 4.88 8.54
C THR A 88 13.84 4.68 9.10
N VAL A 89 12.83 5.10 8.34
CA VAL A 89 11.42 4.97 8.70
C VAL A 89 11.00 3.51 8.80
N ASN A 90 11.37 2.68 7.82
CA ASN A 90 11.08 1.24 7.84
C ASN A 90 11.73 0.52 9.02
N LYS A 91 12.95 0.87 9.40
CA LYS A 91 13.60 0.30 10.60
C LYS A 91 12.82 0.65 11.86
N LYS A 92 12.37 1.90 12.00
CA LYS A 92 11.62 2.36 13.17
C LYS A 92 10.21 1.75 13.24
N LEU A 93 9.51 1.66 12.11
CA LEU A 93 8.23 0.96 12.00
C LEU A 93 8.35 -0.52 12.39
N LYS A 94 9.40 -1.23 11.92
CA LYS A 94 9.61 -2.64 12.30
C LYS A 94 9.98 -2.84 13.77
N ALA A 95 10.72 -1.91 14.36
CA ALA A 95 11.16 -2.00 15.74
C ALA A 95 10.06 -1.60 16.74
N CYS A 96 9.28 -0.57 16.43
CA CYS A 96 8.38 0.09 17.39
C CYS A 96 6.90 0.02 16.98
N ASN A 97 6.59 -0.52 15.80
CA ASN A 97 5.24 -0.48 15.18
C ASN A 97 4.64 0.93 15.07
N SER A 98 5.44 1.98 15.21
CA SER A 98 4.94 3.35 15.15
C SER A 98 6.02 4.38 14.77
N ILE A 99 5.58 5.45 14.11
CA ILE A 99 6.37 6.65 13.81
C ILE A 99 5.88 7.77 14.73
N ARG A 100 6.26 7.67 16.00
CA ARG A 100 6.30 8.84 16.88
C ARG A 100 7.68 9.45 16.78
N LEU A 101 7.73 10.67 16.24
CA LEU A 101 8.90 11.54 16.25
C LEU A 101 8.89 12.38 17.53
#